data_AF-U5GYI2-F1
#
_entry.id   AF-U5GYI2-F1
#
_cell.length_a   1.000
_cell.length_b   1.000
_cell.length_c   1.000
_cell.angle_alpha   90.00
_cell.angle_beta   90.00
_cell.angle_gamma   90.00
#
_symmetry.space_group_name_H-M   'P 1'
#
loop_
_entity.id
_entity.type
_entity.pdbx_description
1 polymer ?
#
loop_
_entity_poly.entity_id
_entity_poly.type
_entity_poly.pdbx_seq_one_letter_code
_entity_poly.pdbx_strand_id
1 'polypeptide(L)'
;MAAPAAPATRLDPSSTYFKSLVELSSVALGSTIESFSDDFFAEVHNMIKLGPPVDMPGQFGPNGALMDGWESRRHNRRHDCRDDRRFDIDTRHFAGNECPATDVWGTTVASGQFIKNDMAANPAPDPARTGAATLSTSAPAHGPLHAPQNSDPIDLASILQGGRVTSTSDEHYGVGSYLLLPGRGKDREDGWHTRRSRGHLDTDRGDWLVAELGQGGGFLEWCDIDTKDFKGNFPDQVALYGCEVTKTGDSGTAKAITPSIEDDMRGWACLLDRQNVGAHAHHVRGLKEKGKRWTHVYLRIYPDGGLKRLRLFGRTSDGSIDYASLTPMEKPV
;
A
#
# COMPACT_ATOMS: atom_id res chain seq x y z
N MET A 1 33.14 -10.79 -22.43
CA MET A 1 31.80 -10.38 -22.90
C MET A 1 30.83 -10.61 -21.75
N ALA A 2 30.01 -9.63 -21.38
CA ALA A 2 28.90 -9.87 -20.47
C ALA A 2 27.85 -10.74 -21.17
N ALA A 3 27.16 -11.61 -20.43
CA ALA A 3 26.04 -12.37 -20.97
C ALA A 3 24.91 -11.41 -21.39
N PRO A 4 24.14 -11.72 -22.45
CA PRO A 4 22.98 -10.90 -22.81
C PRO A 4 21.99 -10.88 -21.64
N ALA A 5 21.60 -9.68 -21.22
CA ALA A 5 20.66 -9.52 -20.11
C ALA A 5 19.33 -10.19 -20.43
N ALA A 6 18.75 -10.90 -19.46
CA ALA A 6 17.44 -11.50 -19.62
C ALA A 6 16.39 -10.42 -19.95
N PRO A 7 15.44 -10.70 -20.87
CA PRO A 7 14.38 -9.75 -21.20
C PRO A 7 13.54 -9.46 -19.94
N ALA A 8 13.05 -8.22 -19.82
CA ALA A 8 12.19 -7.84 -18.71
C ALA A 8 10.94 -8.73 -18.69
N THR A 9 10.73 -9.46 -17.59
CA THR A 9 9.59 -10.36 -17.46
C THR A 9 8.30 -9.56 -17.31
N ARG A 10 7.50 -9.51 -18.37
CA ARG A 10 6.15 -8.92 -18.33
C ARG A 10 5.34 -9.64 -17.25
N LEU A 11 4.87 -8.87 -16.26
CA LEU A 11 3.92 -9.32 -15.27
C LEU A 11 2.49 -9.11 -15.77
N ASP A 12 1.57 -9.88 -15.20
CA ASP A 12 0.14 -9.63 -15.29
C ASP A 12 -0.28 -8.66 -14.16
N PRO A 13 -0.70 -7.42 -14.47
CA PRO A 13 -1.15 -6.45 -13.46
C PRO A 13 -2.41 -6.90 -12.71
N SER A 14 -3.19 -7.82 -13.29
CA SER A 14 -4.37 -8.38 -12.64
C SER A 14 -4.03 -9.47 -11.60
N SER A 15 -2.79 -9.99 -11.63
CA SER A 15 -2.37 -11.06 -10.73
C SER A 15 -2.40 -10.63 -9.25
N THR A 16 -2.87 -11.54 -8.39
CA THR A 16 -2.89 -11.33 -6.93
C THR A 16 -1.50 -11.07 -6.36
N TYR A 17 -0.45 -11.65 -6.95
CA TYR A 17 0.93 -11.35 -6.58
C TYR A 17 1.28 -9.89 -6.85
N PHE A 18 0.97 -9.34 -8.02
CA PHE A 18 1.27 -7.94 -8.33
C PHE A 18 0.49 -6.98 -7.42
N LYS A 19 -0.80 -7.23 -7.21
CA LYS A 19 -1.66 -6.46 -6.29
C LYS A 19 -1.21 -6.52 -4.82
N SER A 20 -0.44 -7.54 -4.42
CA SER A 20 0.13 -7.65 -3.06
C SER A 20 1.42 -6.83 -2.86
N LEU A 21 2.00 -6.27 -3.92
CA LEU A 21 3.20 -5.45 -3.82
C LEU A 21 2.89 -4.05 -3.28
N VAL A 22 3.84 -3.47 -2.56
CA VAL A 22 3.76 -2.09 -2.05
C VAL A 22 4.23 -1.11 -3.13
N GLU A 23 3.38 -0.15 -3.47
CA GLU A 23 3.71 0.92 -4.42
C GLU A 23 4.54 2.02 -3.73
N LEU A 24 5.87 1.85 -3.74
CA LEU A 24 6.80 2.77 -3.07
C LEU A 24 6.82 4.20 -3.67
N SER A 25 6.38 4.36 -4.93
CA SER A 25 6.33 5.65 -5.62
C SER A 25 5.28 6.62 -5.09
N SER A 26 4.25 6.11 -4.41
CA SER A 26 3.06 6.90 -4.07
C SER A 26 3.36 8.04 -3.08
N VAL A 27 2.80 9.21 -3.35
CA VAL A 27 2.81 10.38 -2.44
C VAL A 27 2.24 10.06 -1.06
N ALA A 28 1.37 9.04 -0.97
CA ALA A 28 0.79 8.59 0.29
C ALA A 28 1.80 7.94 1.26
N LEU A 29 2.98 7.57 0.77
CA LEU A 29 4.10 7.10 1.60
C LEU A 29 5.10 8.22 1.95
N GLY A 30 4.84 9.45 1.50
CA GLY A 30 5.75 10.59 1.64
C GLY A 30 6.77 10.72 0.51
N SER A 31 6.58 10.01 -0.61
CA SER A 31 7.45 10.08 -1.79
C SER A 31 7.30 11.42 -2.52
N THR A 32 8.41 11.94 -3.02
CA THR A 32 8.53 13.27 -3.66
C THR A 32 9.25 13.18 -5.00
N ILE A 33 8.97 14.16 -5.87
CA ILE A 33 9.67 14.32 -7.14
C ILE A 33 10.75 15.36 -6.96
N GLU A 34 12.01 14.94 -7.01
CA GLU A 34 13.16 15.84 -6.80
C GLU A 34 13.44 16.69 -8.03
N SER A 35 13.28 16.11 -9.22
CA SER A 35 13.46 16.81 -10.49
C SER A 35 12.78 16.09 -11.65
N PHE A 36 12.45 16.86 -12.69
CA PHE A 36 11.83 16.44 -13.95
C PHE A 36 12.35 17.32 -15.08
N SER A 37 12.20 16.88 -16.33
CA SER A 37 12.77 17.59 -17.49
C SER A 37 11.84 18.65 -18.10
N ASP A 38 10.54 18.36 -18.22
CA ASP A 38 9.49 19.26 -18.73
C ASP A 38 8.12 18.63 -18.38
N ASP A 39 7.15 19.44 -17.95
CA ASP A 39 5.79 19.02 -17.56
C ASP A 39 4.70 19.93 -18.16
N PHE A 40 5.01 20.53 -19.31
CA PHE A 40 4.28 21.65 -19.90
C PHE A 40 2.80 21.37 -20.18
N PHE A 41 2.43 20.15 -20.58
CA PHE A 41 1.04 19.82 -20.91
C PHE A 41 0.29 19.23 -19.70
N ALA A 42 0.97 18.46 -18.85
CA ALA A 42 0.41 17.95 -17.61
C ALA A 42 1.49 17.69 -16.56
N GLU A 43 1.20 18.04 -15.30
CA GLU A 43 2.17 18.06 -14.20
C GLU A 43 2.74 16.67 -13.85
N VAL A 44 4.05 16.58 -13.64
CA VAL A 44 4.74 15.31 -13.29
C VAL A 44 4.23 14.71 -11.96
N HIS A 45 3.73 15.55 -11.05
CA HIS A 45 3.15 15.13 -9.76
C HIS A 45 1.91 14.25 -9.90
N ASN A 46 1.26 14.23 -11.07
CA ASN A 46 0.17 13.30 -11.35
C ASN A 46 0.63 11.83 -11.32
N MET A 47 1.89 11.54 -11.63
CA MET A 47 2.43 10.16 -11.66
C MET A 47 2.49 9.45 -10.30
N ILE A 48 2.41 10.19 -9.19
CA ILE A 48 2.58 9.66 -7.83
C ILE A 48 1.30 9.76 -6.99
N LYS A 49 0.17 10.09 -7.62
CA LYS A 49 -1.14 10.15 -6.95
C LYS A 49 -1.60 8.76 -6.50
N LEU A 50 -2.55 8.75 -5.56
CA LEU A 50 -3.32 7.55 -5.25
C LEU A 50 -4.42 7.35 -6.28
N GLY A 51 -4.56 6.12 -6.75
CA GLY A 51 -5.66 5.66 -7.59
C GLY A 51 -5.33 5.66 -9.08
N PRO A 52 -6.24 5.14 -9.93
CA PRO A 52 -6.11 5.24 -11.38
C PRO A 52 -6.26 6.71 -11.84
N PRO A 53 -5.62 7.09 -12.96
CA PRO A 53 -5.76 8.43 -13.52
C PRO A 53 -7.21 8.76 -13.89
N VAL A 54 -7.62 10.01 -13.62
CA VAL A 54 -8.98 10.51 -13.88
C VAL A 54 -9.11 11.10 -15.29
N ASP A 55 -10.10 10.60 -16.05
CA ASP A 55 -10.46 11.16 -17.35
C ASP A 55 -11.14 12.54 -17.21
N MET A 56 -10.72 13.52 -18.02
CA MET A 56 -11.22 14.91 -17.99
C MET A 56 -11.68 15.39 -19.37
N PRO A 57 -12.63 14.68 -20.02
CA PRO A 57 -13.01 14.94 -21.40
C PRO A 57 -13.60 16.35 -21.57
N GLY A 58 -13.04 17.11 -22.50
CA GLY A 58 -13.49 18.47 -22.84
C GLY A 58 -13.06 19.57 -21.87
N GLN A 59 -12.22 19.26 -20.87
CA GLN A 59 -11.62 20.29 -20.01
C GLN A 59 -10.30 20.78 -20.61
N PHE A 60 -10.14 22.10 -20.73
CA PHE A 60 -8.96 22.73 -21.32
C PHE A 60 -8.36 23.77 -20.37
N GLY A 61 -7.05 23.65 -20.14
CA GLY A 61 -6.23 24.66 -19.47
C GLY A 61 -5.50 25.57 -20.47
N PRO A 62 -4.63 26.48 -19.99
CA PRO A 62 -3.88 27.40 -20.84
C PRO A 62 -2.98 26.73 -21.89
N ASN A 63 -2.54 25.50 -21.62
CA ASN A 63 -1.56 24.77 -22.44
C ASN A 63 -2.18 23.66 -23.32
N GLY A 64 -3.47 23.32 -23.15
CA GLY A 64 -4.09 22.20 -23.87
C GLY A 64 -5.25 21.56 -23.10
N ALA A 65 -5.60 20.33 -23.47
CA ALA A 65 -6.52 19.51 -22.67
C ALA A 65 -5.90 19.20 -21.30
N LEU A 66 -6.72 19.17 -20.25
CA LEU A 66 -6.26 18.74 -18.93
C LEU A 66 -6.15 17.22 -18.89
N MET A 67 -5.00 16.70 -18.44
CA MET A 67 -4.74 15.27 -18.32
C MET A 67 -4.33 14.92 -16.88
N ASP A 68 -4.84 13.82 -16.35
CA ASP A 68 -4.35 13.25 -15.09
C ASP A 68 -3.19 12.29 -15.37
N GLY A 69 -2.03 12.86 -15.68
CA GLY A 69 -0.81 12.14 -16.02
C GLY A 69 0.32 13.14 -16.25
N TRP A 70 1.46 12.68 -16.76
CA TRP A 70 2.59 13.55 -17.09
C TRP A 70 2.76 13.68 -18.59
N GLU A 71 2.75 14.90 -19.12
CA GLU A 71 2.98 15.15 -20.54
C GLU A 71 3.93 16.34 -20.78
N SER A 72 4.97 16.06 -21.55
CA SER A 72 6.01 17.03 -21.94
C SER A 72 5.85 17.48 -23.39
N ARG A 73 6.50 18.58 -23.76
CA ARG A 73 6.56 19.06 -25.14
C ARG A 73 7.25 18.04 -26.06
N ARG A 74 6.70 17.88 -27.26
CA ARG A 74 7.24 17.01 -28.31
C ARG A 74 8.69 17.40 -28.63
N HIS A 75 9.54 16.39 -28.88
CA HIS A 75 10.97 16.50 -29.21
C HIS A 75 11.93 16.86 -28.05
N ASN A 76 11.65 16.40 -26.83
CA ASN A 76 12.62 16.37 -25.72
C ASN A 76 13.76 15.35 -25.99
N ARG A 77 14.97 15.53 -25.41
CA ARG A 77 16.24 15.06 -26.03
C ARG A 77 17.17 14.11 -25.22
N ARG A 78 16.82 13.52 -24.05
CA ARG A 78 17.82 12.86 -23.14
C ARG A 78 17.29 11.74 -22.20
N HIS A 79 17.80 10.48 -22.30
CA HIS A 79 17.49 9.30 -21.42
C HIS A 79 18.66 8.24 -21.41
N ASP A 80 19.00 7.49 -20.32
CA ASP A 80 19.97 6.31 -20.37
C ASP A 80 20.16 5.37 -19.10
N CYS A 81 20.49 4.05 -19.32
CA CYS A 81 20.90 2.84 -18.50
C CYS A 81 19.88 1.72 -17.95
N ARG A 82 19.95 1.14 -16.70
CA ARG A 82 18.93 0.18 -16.09
C ARG A 82 19.02 -0.09 -14.55
N ASP A 83 17.91 -0.48 -13.86
CA ASP A 83 17.82 -1.31 -12.60
C ASP A 83 16.66 -2.36 -12.66
N ASP A 84 16.70 -3.43 -11.84
CA ASP A 84 15.88 -4.67 -11.94
C ASP A 84 14.59 -4.71 -11.08
N ARG A 85 13.99 -3.56 -10.77
CA ARG A 85 12.73 -3.48 -9.99
C ARG A 85 11.49 -3.62 -10.89
N ARG A 86 10.35 -4.01 -10.29
CA ARG A 86 9.07 -4.21 -10.98
C ARG A 86 8.23 -2.93 -10.90
N PHE A 87 7.68 -2.48 -12.02
CA PHE A 87 6.90 -1.23 -12.12
C PHE A 87 5.63 -1.46 -12.97
N ASP A 88 4.59 -0.68 -12.70
CA ASP A 88 3.51 -0.43 -13.67
C ASP A 88 3.77 0.90 -14.37
N ILE A 89 3.36 1.02 -15.63
CA ILE A 89 3.46 2.25 -16.42
C ILE A 89 2.12 2.41 -17.12
N ASP A 90 1.27 3.24 -16.53
CA ASP A 90 -0.07 3.47 -17.03
C ASP A 90 -0.09 4.60 -18.08
N THR A 91 -0.42 4.25 -19.32
CA THR A 91 -0.60 5.20 -20.42
C THR A 91 -2.07 5.42 -20.77
N ARG A 92 -3.01 5.02 -19.90
CA ARG A 92 -4.45 5.30 -20.09
C ARG A 92 -4.71 6.79 -20.33
N HIS A 93 -5.72 7.08 -21.15
CA HIS A 93 -6.11 8.41 -21.64
C HIS A 93 -5.12 9.10 -22.60
N PHE A 94 -3.87 8.64 -22.72
CA PHE A 94 -2.95 9.04 -23.80
C PHE A 94 -3.14 8.12 -25.01
N ALA A 95 -3.62 8.67 -26.14
CA ALA A 95 -4.00 7.92 -27.32
C ALA A 95 -3.49 8.61 -28.60
N GLY A 96 -2.38 8.10 -29.15
CA GLY A 96 -1.60 8.72 -30.22
C GLY A 96 -0.54 9.72 -29.73
N ASN A 97 -0.39 9.87 -28.42
CA ASN A 97 0.64 10.69 -27.74
C ASN A 97 1.23 9.99 -26.50
N GLU A 98 0.93 8.71 -26.29
CA GLU A 98 1.53 7.89 -25.24
C GLU A 98 3.05 7.78 -25.39
N CYS A 99 3.73 7.51 -24.28
CA CYS A 99 5.18 7.32 -24.29
C CYS A 99 5.55 6.09 -25.15
N PRO A 100 6.34 6.23 -26.23
CA PRO A 100 6.66 5.12 -27.13
C PRO A 100 7.62 4.09 -26.51
N ALA A 101 8.43 4.50 -25.54
CA ALA A 101 9.30 3.63 -24.75
C ALA A 101 9.75 4.35 -23.47
N THR A 102 9.73 3.63 -22.34
CA THR A 102 10.12 4.12 -21.01
C THR A 102 11.18 3.19 -20.42
N ASP A 103 12.17 3.78 -19.74
CA ASP A 103 13.22 3.08 -18.99
C ASP A 103 13.22 3.62 -17.55
N VAL A 104 13.39 2.75 -16.53
CA VAL A 104 13.18 3.09 -15.10
C VAL A 104 14.44 2.83 -14.24
N TRP A 105 14.62 3.66 -13.21
CA TRP A 105 15.88 3.92 -12.51
C TRP A 105 15.77 3.58 -11.02
N GLY A 106 16.80 2.94 -10.46
CA GLY A 106 16.92 2.70 -9.04
C GLY A 106 18.33 3.04 -8.54
N THR A 107 18.42 3.74 -7.42
CA THR A 107 19.67 3.93 -6.67
C THR A 107 19.36 4.08 -5.18
N THR A 108 20.38 3.97 -4.34
CA THR A 108 20.29 4.20 -2.89
C THR A 108 21.12 5.41 -2.53
N VAL A 109 20.53 6.37 -1.85
CA VAL A 109 21.15 7.64 -1.47
C VAL A 109 21.13 7.76 0.05
N ALA A 110 22.24 8.22 0.65
CA ALA A 110 22.27 8.43 2.10
C ALA A 110 21.37 9.62 2.49
N SER A 111 20.78 9.59 3.69
CA SER A 111 19.92 10.67 4.17
C SER A 111 20.62 12.03 4.11
N GLY A 112 19.96 13.03 3.52
CA GLY A 112 20.50 14.38 3.32
C GLY A 112 21.46 14.55 2.12
N GLN A 113 21.69 13.51 1.32
CA GLN A 113 22.39 13.62 0.04
C GLN A 113 21.39 13.74 -1.13
N PHE A 114 21.78 14.47 -2.18
CA PHE A 114 21.00 14.66 -3.39
C PHE A 114 21.65 13.95 -4.58
N ILE A 115 20.83 13.44 -5.51
CA ILE A 115 21.31 12.89 -6.77
C ILE A 115 21.79 14.06 -7.64
N LYS A 116 23.09 14.10 -7.97
CA LYS A 116 23.62 15.07 -8.94
C LYS A 116 23.14 14.69 -10.34
N ASN A 117 22.29 15.51 -10.91
CA ASN A 117 21.77 15.33 -12.26
C ASN A 117 22.78 15.88 -13.30
N ASP A 118 23.95 15.23 -13.41
CA ASP A 118 25.10 15.68 -14.22
C ASP A 118 24.86 15.40 -15.72
N MET A 119 24.07 16.29 -16.34
CA MET A 119 23.54 16.26 -17.71
C MET A 119 24.55 16.16 -18.87
N ALA A 120 25.85 15.97 -18.60
CA ALA A 120 26.93 16.10 -19.58
C ALA A 120 27.71 14.80 -19.88
N ALA A 121 27.44 13.70 -19.17
CA ALA A 121 28.33 12.52 -19.14
C ALA A 121 27.88 11.29 -19.95
N ASN A 122 26.64 11.22 -20.46
CA ASN A 122 26.12 10.02 -21.14
C ASN A 122 26.31 10.04 -22.67
N PRO A 123 26.51 8.86 -23.31
CA PRO A 123 26.68 8.73 -24.76
C PRO A 123 25.40 9.05 -25.55
N ALA A 124 25.53 9.16 -26.88
CA ALA A 124 24.55 9.83 -27.74
C ALA A 124 23.16 9.13 -27.86
N PRO A 125 22.05 9.90 -27.93
CA PRO A 125 20.68 9.38 -27.82
C PRO A 125 20.04 8.88 -29.13
N ASP A 126 19.10 7.93 -28.99
CA ASP A 126 18.13 7.48 -30.00
C ASP A 126 16.90 8.43 -30.01
N PRO A 127 16.48 8.96 -31.18
CA PRO A 127 15.39 9.95 -31.27
C PRO A 127 13.96 9.42 -30.99
N ALA A 128 13.76 8.14 -30.71
CA ALA A 128 12.43 7.53 -30.60
C ALA A 128 11.84 7.40 -29.17
N ARG A 129 12.44 7.99 -28.13
CA ARG A 129 12.04 7.81 -26.71
C ARG A 129 11.84 9.13 -25.96
N THR A 130 10.93 9.20 -24.98
CA THR A 130 10.55 10.46 -24.30
C THR A 130 10.24 10.28 -22.81
N GLY A 131 10.74 11.19 -21.96
CA GLY A 131 10.41 11.30 -20.54
C GLY A 131 11.44 10.69 -19.57
N ALA A 132 11.94 11.49 -18.63
CA ALA A 132 12.71 11.05 -17.46
C ALA A 132 12.34 11.87 -16.22
N ALA A 133 11.96 11.19 -15.14
CA ALA A 133 11.66 11.78 -13.83
C ALA A 133 12.45 11.02 -12.75
N THR A 134 12.87 11.72 -11.70
CA THR A 134 13.57 11.11 -10.56
C THR A 134 12.72 11.22 -9.31
N LEU A 135 12.17 10.08 -8.87
CA LEU A 135 11.52 9.97 -7.57
C LEU A 135 12.56 9.79 -6.46
N SER A 136 12.32 10.44 -5.33
CA SER A 136 12.88 10.02 -4.06
C SER A 136 11.75 9.49 -3.16
N THR A 137 12.05 8.41 -2.43
CA THR A 137 11.18 7.96 -1.34
C THR A 137 11.83 8.44 -0.05
N SER A 138 11.62 9.70 0.31
CA SER A 138 12.09 10.17 1.62
C SER A 138 11.24 9.51 2.71
N ALA A 139 11.79 8.48 3.35
CA ALA A 139 11.32 8.15 4.69
C ALA A 139 11.48 9.43 5.53
N PRO A 140 10.44 9.88 6.26
CA PRO A 140 10.48 11.16 6.96
C PRO A 140 11.70 11.20 7.88
N ALA A 141 12.41 12.33 7.87
CA ALA A 141 13.70 12.52 8.54
C ALA A 141 13.59 12.58 10.08
N HIS A 142 13.05 11.52 10.67
CA HIS A 142 13.47 11.12 12.00
C HIS A 142 14.93 10.66 11.89
N GLY A 143 15.78 11.21 12.76
CA GLY A 143 17.17 10.75 12.91
C GLY A 143 17.22 9.24 13.13
N PRO A 144 18.38 8.61 12.86
CA PRO A 144 18.51 7.19 12.51
C PRO A 144 17.52 6.37 13.29
N LEU A 145 16.49 5.85 12.58
CA LEU A 145 15.32 5.18 13.16
C LEU A 145 15.80 4.42 14.39
N HIS A 146 15.47 4.93 15.57
CA HIS A 146 15.73 4.19 16.79
C HIS A 146 14.99 2.89 16.54
N ALA A 147 15.73 1.80 16.35
CA ALA A 147 15.16 0.47 16.47
C ALA A 147 14.43 0.55 17.81
N PRO A 148 13.08 0.51 17.80
CA PRO A 148 12.31 0.89 18.97
C PRO A 148 12.87 0.07 20.12
N GLN A 149 13.14 0.71 21.27
CA GLN A 149 13.58 -0.06 22.43
C GLN A 149 12.55 -1.17 22.58
N ASN A 150 13.00 -2.43 22.51
CA ASN A 150 12.22 -3.49 21.86
C ASN A 150 10.89 -3.83 22.57
N SER A 151 10.62 -3.18 23.71
CA SER A 151 9.39 -3.15 24.50
C SER A 151 8.24 -2.29 23.98
N ASP A 152 8.41 -1.39 23.01
CA ASP A 152 7.35 -0.42 22.66
C ASP A 152 6.41 -0.94 21.54
N PRO A 153 5.07 -0.88 21.70
CA PRO A 153 4.13 -1.32 20.67
C PRO A 153 4.20 -0.47 19.39
N ILE A 154 4.24 -1.14 18.25
CA ILE A 154 4.24 -0.56 16.91
C ILE A 154 3.00 -1.00 16.12
N ASP A 155 2.59 -0.21 15.12
CA ASP A 155 1.53 -0.62 14.17
C ASP A 155 2.07 -1.70 13.22
N LEU A 156 1.84 -2.96 13.56
CA LEU A 156 2.24 -4.13 12.76
C LEU A 156 1.42 -4.29 11.48
N ALA A 157 0.27 -3.61 11.34
CA ALA A 157 -0.45 -3.54 10.08
C ALA A 157 0.16 -2.51 9.11
N SER A 158 0.98 -1.58 9.62
CA SER A 158 1.53 -0.48 8.82
C SER A 158 2.32 -0.98 7.62
N ILE A 159 2.08 -0.35 6.47
CA ILE A 159 2.88 -0.56 5.25
C ILE A 159 4.36 -0.22 5.45
N LEU A 160 4.67 0.69 6.39
CA LEU A 160 6.04 1.05 6.78
C LEU A 160 6.77 -0.07 7.55
N GLN A 161 6.03 -1.05 8.11
CA GLN A 161 6.58 -2.26 8.72
C GLN A 161 6.58 -3.45 7.73
N GLY A 162 6.16 -3.24 6.48
CA GLY A 162 5.97 -4.30 5.48
C GLY A 162 4.60 -4.98 5.53
N GLY A 163 3.63 -4.43 6.26
CA GLY A 163 2.25 -4.91 6.25
C GLY A 163 1.63 -4.75 4.86
N ARG A 164 0.92 -5.77 4.37
CA ARG A 164 0.32 -5.77 3.03
C ARG A 164 -1.03 -6.46 2.98
N VAL A 165 -1.94 -5.94 2.16
CA VAL A 165 -3.21 -6.62 1.86
C VAL A 165 -2.92 -7.74 0.85
N THR A 166 -3.44 -8.93 1.12
CA THR A 166 -3.24 -10.12 0.27
C THR A 166 -4.51 -10.55 -0.44
N SER A 167 -5.69 -10.18 0.07
CA SER A 167 -6.99 -10.45 -0.56
C SER A 167 -8.11 -9.55 -0.01
N THR A 168 -9.16 -9.33 -0.79
CA THR A 168 -10.34 -8.50 -0.49
C THR A 168 -11.60 -9.11 -1.13
N SER A 169 -12.78 -8.82 -0.58
CA SER A 169 -14.07 -9.18 -1.19
C SER A 169 -14.45 -8.26 -2.35
N ASP A 170 -14.39 -6.95 -2.11
CA ASP A 170 -14.81 -5.88 -3.01
C ASP A 170 -13.92 -4.64 -2.78
N GLU A 171 -13.63 -3.89 -3.84
CA GLU A 171 -12.84 -2.65 -3.82
C GLU A 171 -13.50 -1.58 -4.70
N HIS A 172 -14.84 -1.55 -4.75
CA HIS A 172 -15.59 -0.85 -5.80
C HIS A 172 -15.37 0.67 -5.85
N TYR A 173 -15.13 1.30 -4.70
CA TYR A 173 -14.93 2.76 -4.60
C TYR A 173 -13.59 3.18 -3.98
N GLY A 174 -12.80 2.23 -3.46
CA GLY A 174 -11.55 2.51 -2.76
C GLY A 174 -10.81 1.22 -2.41
N VAL A 175 -9.48 1.26 -2.44
CA VAL A 175 -8.60 0.08 -2.43
C VAL A 175 -8.29 -0.36 -0.99
N GLY A 176 -8.31 -1.67 -0.74
CA GLY A 176 -8.06 -2.27 0.57
C GLY A 176 -6.69 -1.93 1.17
N SER A 177 -5.66 -1.84 0.31
CA SER A 177 -4.30 -1.47 0.72
C SER A 177 -4.21 -0.09 1.38
N TYR A 178 -5.16 0.81 1.10
CA TYR A 178 -5.16 2.16 1.66
C TYR A 178 -5.42 2.19 3.17
N LEU A 179 -5.98 1.10 3.74
CA LEU A 179 -6.11 0.97 5.20
C LEU A 179 -4.77 0.99 5.93
N LEU A 180 -3.68 0.58 5.27
CA LEU A 180 -2.36 0.38 5.87
C LEU A 180 -1.42 1.59 5.69
N LEU A 181 -1.78 2.53 4.81
CA LEU A 181 -1.04 3.77 4.53
C LEU A 181 -0.85 4.62 5.80
N PRO A 182 0.22 5.42 5.93
CA PRO A 182 0.43 6.28 7.08
C PRO A 182 -0.63 7.40 7.21
N GLY A 183 -0.60 8.09 8.36
CA GLY A 183 -1.53 9.17 8.68
C GLY A 183 -2.99 8.74 8.77
N ARG A 184 -3.91 9.69 8.54
CA ARG A 184 -5.37 9.48 8.49
C ARG A 184 -5.99 9.79 7.12
N GLY A 185 -5.17 10.02 6.10
CA GLY A 185 -5.65 10.46 4.79
C GLY A 185 -6.25 11.86 4.76
N LYS A 186 -6.58 12.32 3.56
CA LYS A 186 -7.07 13.66 3.22
C LYS A 186 -8.60 13.72 3.19
N ASP A 187 -9.21 12.83 2.40
CA ASP A 187 -10.64 12.77 2.09
C ASP A 187 -11.07 11.30 1.90
N ARG A 188 -12.32 11.01 1.55
CA ARG A 188 -12.84 9.62 1.53
C ARG A 188 -12.13 8.68 0.53
N GLU A 189 -11.49 9.18 -0.51
CA GLU A 189 -11.00 8.38 -1.66
C GLU A 189 -9.73 7.58 -1.31
N ASP A 190 -8.93 8.06 -0.35
CA ASP A 190 -7.77 7.32 0.18
C ASP A 190 -8.12 6.30 1.29
N GLY A 191 -9.31 5.71 1.25
CA GLY A 191 -9.74 4.61 2.13
C GLY A 191 -10.20 3.38 1.35
N TRP A 192 -10.50 2.30 2.06
CA TRP A 192 -11.20 1.15 1.47
C TRP A 192 -12.70 1.42 1.52
N HIS A 193 -13.42 1.17 0.42
CA HIS A 193 -14.86 1.44 0.34
C HIS A 193 -15.52 0.49 -0.66
N THR A 194 -16.47 -0.29 -0.17
CA THR A 194 -17.12 -1.34 -0.94
C THR A 194 -18.47 -0.91 -1.52
N ARG A 195 -18.99 -1.70 -2.46
CA ARG A 195 -20.31 -1.48 -3.03
C ARG A 195 -21.41 -1.82 -2.01
N ARG A 196 -22.41 -0.93 -1.88
CA ARG A 196 -23.60 -1.20 -1.05
C ARG A 196 -24.29 -2.52 -1.43
N SER A 197 -24.44 -3.40 -0.45
CA SER A 197 -25.17 -4.67 -0.53
C SER A 197 -26.67 -4.46 -0.79
N ARG A 198 -27.36 -5.50 -1.26
CA ARG A 198 -28.79 -5.41 -1.63
C ARG A 198 -29.58 -6.64 -1.20
N GLY A 199 -30.18 -6.55 -0.01
CA GLY A 199 -31.08 -7.55 0.55
C GLY A 199 -30.60 -8.04 1.92
N HIS A 200 -31.39 -8.87 2.62
CA HIS A 200 -31.01 -9.35 3.95
C HIS A 200 -29.86 -10.39 3.90
N LEU A 201 -29.60 -10.98 2.73
CA LEU A 201 -28.71 -12.15 2.60
C LEU A 201 -27.22 -11.84 2.81
N ASP A 202 -26.83 -10.57 2.68
CA ASP A 202 -25.43 -10.14 2.83
C ASP A 202 -25.09 -9.66 4.25
N THR A 203 -26.07 -9.39 5.12
CA THR A 203 -25.86 -8.69 6.41
C THR A 203 -25.05 -9.48 7.45
N ASP A 204 -24.97 -10.80 7.30
CA ASP A 204 -24.10 -11.69 8.08
C ASP A 204 -22.92 -12.24 7.26
N ARG A 205 -22.87 -11.98 5.94
CA ARG A 205 -21.70 -12.29 5.10
C ARG A 205 -20.67 -11.18 5.17
N GLY A 206 -21.08 -9.93 5.02
CA GLY A 206 -20.18 -8.78 5.13
C GLY A 206 -19.11 -8.70 4.04
N ASP A 207 -18.53 -7.52 3.87
CA ASP A 207 -17.28 -7.38 3.13
C ASP A 207 -16.06 -7.67 4.02
N TRP A 208 -14.95 -8.07 3.41
CA TRP A 208 -13.76 -8.51 4.15
C TRP A 208 -12.45 -8.23 3.41
N LEU A 209 -11.38 -8.25 4.20
CA LEU A 209 -10.00 -8.03 3.76
C LEU A 209 -9.06 -8.91 4.59
N VAL A 210 -8.06 -9.50 3.92
CA VAL A 210 -6.94 -10.20 4.56
C VAL A 210 -5.68 -9.36 4.41
N ALA A 211 -4.98 -9.11 5.52
CA ALA A 211 -3.67 -8.48 5.52
C ALA A 211 -2.63 -9.37 6.20
N GLU A 212 -1.45 -9.47 5.60
CA GLU A 212 -0.23 -9.97 6.23
C GLU A 212 0.40 -8.83 7.05
N LEU A 213 0.83 -9.16 8.27
CA LEU A 213 1.47 -8.22 9.19
C LEU A 213 2.94 -8.01 8.82
N GLY A 214 3.41 -6.79 9.09
CA GLY A 214 4.81 -6.40 8.96
C GLY A 214 5.76 -7.22 9.85
N GLN A 215 7.06 -7.13 9.56
CA GLN A 215 8.14 -7.84 10.26
C GLN A 215 7.94 -9.38 10.36
N GLY A 216 7.12 -9.96 9.48
CA GLY A 216 6.77 -11.38 9.48
C GLY A 216 5.78 -11.81 10.57
N GLY A 217 5.19 -10.85 11.30
CA GLY A 217 4.22 -11.09 12.38
C GLY A 217 4.68 -10.63 13.76
N GLY A 218 3.77 -10.72 14.72
CA GLY A 218 3.98 -10.25 16.08
C GLY A 218 2.80 -10.57 17.01
N PHE A 219 2.85 -9.99 18.20
CA PHE A 219 1.88 -10.21 19.27
C PHE A 219 0.98 -8.98 19.37
N LEU A 220 -0.30 -9.15 19.02
CA LEU A 220 -1.27 -8.06 18.93
C LEU A 220 -1.91 -7.75 20.29
N GLU A 221 -2.13 -6.48 20.57
CA GLU A 221 -2.61 -6.01 21.89
C GLU A 221 -3.87 -5.15 21.77
N TRP A 222 -3.90 -4.23 20.82
CA TRP A 222 -5.04 -3.36 20.54
C TRP A 222 -5.08 -2.93 19.07
N CYS A 223 -6.26 -2.59 18.59
CA CYS A 223 -6.46 -2.02 17.26
C CYS A 223 -7.05 -0.61 17.36
N ASP A 224 -6.90 0.14 16.28
CA ASP A 224 -7.74 1.31 15.98
C ASP A 224 -8.31 1.16 14.57
N ILE A 225 -9.63 1.31 14.46
CA ILE A 225 -10.37 1.22 13.20
C ILE A 225 -10.95 2.62 12.94
N ASP A 226 -10.35 3.35 12.01
CA ASP A 226 -10.70 4.73 11.71
C ASP A 226 -11.76 4.79 10.61
N THR A 227 -12.87 5.48 10.85
CA THR A 227 -13.95 5.74 9.86
C THR A 227 -13.93 7.18 9.34
N LYS A 228 -12.81 7.91 9.46
CA LYS A 228 -12.67 9.28 8.93
C LYS A 228 -13.21 9.39 7.51
N ASP A 229 -13.89 10.50 7.27
CA ASP A 229 -14.58 10.89 6.02
C ASP A 229 -15.73 9.97 5.55
N PHE A 230 -15.91 8.79 6.14
CA PHE A 230 -17.10 7.95 6.00
C PHE A 230 -18.19 8.41 6.99
N LYS A 231 -19.03 9.35 6.53
CA LYS A 231 -20.03 10.05 7.38
C LYS A 231 -21.44 9.43 7.34
N GLY A 232 -21.77 8.69 6.29
CA GLY A 232 -23.07 8.01 6.11
C GLY A 232 -22.97 6.72 5.27
N ASN A 233 -21.74 6.23 5.13
CA ASN A 233 -21.33 5.05 4.37
C ASN A 233 -20.13 4.35 5.06
N PHE A 234 -20.04 4.52 6.39
CA PHE A 234 -19.24 3.65 7.25
C PHE A 234 -20.05 2.36 7.50
N PRO A 235 -19.40 1.21 7.76
CA PRO A 235 -20.13 0.00 8.10
C PRO A 235 -20.81 0.14 9.47
N ASP A 236 -21.94 -0.54 9.69
CA ASP A 236 -22.58 -0.54 11.00
C ASP A 236 -21.68 -1.22 12.06
N GLN A 237 -21.01 -2.30 11.65
CA GLN A 237 -20.22 -3.14 12.56
C GLN A 237 -18.95 -3.68 11.90
N VAL A 238 -17.96 -4.00 12.73
CA VAL A 238 -16.67 -4.58 12.33
C VAL A 238 -16.28 -5.75 13.24
N ALA A 239 -15.52 -6.71 12.73
CA ALA A 239 -14.90 -7.79 13.49
C ALA A 239 -13.47 -8.05 12.99
N LEU A 240 -12.60 -8.57 13.86
CA LEU A 240 -11.20 -8.86 13.52
C LEU A 240 -10.82 -10.27 13.96
N TYR A 241 -10.13 -10.99 13.08
CA TYR A 241 -9.64 -12.33 13.30
C TYR A 241 -8.15 -12.41 12.95
N GLY A 242 -7.43 -13.37 13.53
CA GLY A 242 -6.00 -13.57 13.31
C GLY A 242 -5.68 -15.02 12.98
N CYS A 243 -4.63 -15.24 12.16
CA CYS A 243 -4.02 -16.56 12.01
C CYS A 243 -2.48 -16.49 12.00
N GLU A 244 -1.87 -17.60 12.41
CA GLU A 244 -0.44 -17.83 12.30
C GLU A 244 -0.18 -18.82 11.17
N VAL A 245 0.53 -18.36 10.14
CA VAL A 245 0.92 -19.17 8.99
C VAL A 245 2.33 -19.70 9.23
N THR A 246 2.40 -20.97 9.63
CA THR A 246 3.67 -21.71 9.71
C THR A 246 4.07 -22.21 8.32
N LYS A 247 5.36 -22.10 7.99
CA LYS A 247 5.91 -22.71 6.76
C LYS A 247 6.02 -24.21 6.96
N THR A 248 5.16 -24.98 6.31
CA THR A 248 5.21 -26.45 6.32
C THR A 248 6.05 -26.96 5.15
N GLY A 249 7.16 -27.66 5.46
CA GLY A 249 8.02 -28.33 4.49
C GLY A 249 9.51 -28.14 4.77
N ASP A 250 10.29 -29.21 4.63
CA ASP A 250 11.75 -29.15 4.74
C ASP A 250 12.38 -28.47 3.51
N SER A 251 13.25 -27.49 3.76
CA SER A 251 14.15 -26.82 2.80
C SER A 251 13.52 -26.10 1.58
N GLY A 252 13.71 -24.77 1.53
CA GLY A 252 13.73 -23.95 0.30
C GLY A 252 12.43 -23.74 -0.49
N THR A 253 11.47 -24.66 -0.43
CA THR A 253 10.26 -24.70 -1.28
C THR A 253 8.95 -24.63 -0.49
N ALA A 254 9.02 -24.56 0.85
CA ALA A 254 7.87 -24.50 1.74
C ALA A 254 6.97 -23.29 1.42
N LYS A 255 5.83 -23.56 0.78
CA LYS A 255 4.81 -22.56 0.49
C LYS A 255 4.05 -22.25 1.79
N ALA A 256 4.15 -21.01 2.25
CA ALA A 256 3.25 -20.51 3.30
C ALA A 256 1.81 -20.54 2.75
N ILE A 257 0.91 -21.24 3.44
CA ILE A 257 -0.50 -21.35 3.07
C ILE A 257 -1.33 -20.67 4.16
N THR A 258 -1.91 -19.52 3.82
CA THR A 258 -2.90 -18.85 4.67
C THR A 258 -4.18 -19.70 4.72
N PRO A 259 -4.77 -19.96 5.91
CA PRO A 259 -6.00 -20.74 6.01
C PRO A 259 -7.15 -20.14 5.21
N SER A 260 -7.93 -21.01 4.55
CA SER A 260 -9.13 -20.60 3.82
C SER A 260 -10.12 -19.89 4.75
N ILE A 261 -10.71 -18.82 4.24
CA ILE A 261 -11.82 -18.11 4.90
C ILE A 261 -13.19 -18.75 4.56
N GLU A 262 -13.24 -19.58 3.51
CA GLU A 262 -14.47 -20.26 3.07
C GLU A 262 -14.76 -21.53 3.90
N ASP A 263 -13.73 -22.15 4.48
CA ASP A 263 -13.82 -23.37 5.31
C ASP A 263 -14.26 -23.04 6.76
N ASP A 264 -15.41 -22.39 6.94
CA ASP A 264 -15.97 -22.00 8.24
C ASP A 264 -14.99 -21.21 9.15
N MET A 265 -14.12 -20.37 8.57
CA MET A 265 -13.04 -19.67 9.28
C MET A 265 -12.06 -20.59 10.04
N ARG A 266 -11.94 -21.87 9.67
CA ARG A 266 -10.99 -22.81 10.32
C ARG A 266 -9.55 -22.29 10.22
N GLY A 267 -8.87 -22.22 11.35
CA GLY A 267 -7.51 -21.67 11.45
C GLY A 267 -7.45 -20.18 11.81
N TRP A 268 -8.59 -19.47 11.81
CA TRP A 268 -8.70 -18.09 12.26
C TRP A 268 -9.27 -18.02 13.68
N ALA A 269 -8.63 -17.26 14.56
CA ALA A 269 -9.13 -16.97 15.91
C ALA A 269 -9.74 -15.57 15.98
N CYS A 270 -10.81 -15.39 16.76
CA CYS A 270 -11.43 -14.08 16.97
C CYS A 270 -10.54 -13.19 17.87
N LEU A 271 -10.05 -12.08 17.31
CA LEU A 271 -9.27 -11.06 18.03
C LEU A 271 -10.17 -9.93 18.55
N LEU A 272 -11.22 -9.58 17.79
CA LEU A 272 -12.23 -8.60 18.15
C LEU A 272 -13.60 -9.15 17.73
N ASP A 273 -14.52 -9.28 18.69
CA ASP A 273 -15.92 -9.64 18.39
C ASP A 273 -16.57 -8.58 17.48
N ARG A 274 -17.74 -8.90 16.92
CA ARG A 274 -18.54 -7.92 16.17
C ARG A 274 -18.83 -6.70 17.08
N GLN A 275 -18.30 -5.53 16.71
CA GLN A 275 -18.45 -4.26 17.43
C GLN A 275 -19.13 -3.23 16.54
N ASN A 276 -20.02 -2.41 17.10
CA ASN A 276 -20.54 -1.24 16.40
C ASN A 276 -19.45 -0.19 16.22
N VAL A 277 -19.45 0.48 15.08
CA VAL A 277 -18.64 1.68 14.80
C VAL A 277 -19.54 2.86 14.42
N GLY A 278 -19.00 4.06 14.52
CA GLY A 278 -19.70 5.31 14.21
C GLY A 278 -19.08 6.05 13.02
N ALA A 279 -19.78 7.08 12.56
CA ALA A 279 -19.32 7.99 11.52
C ALA A 279 -18.06 8.78 11.93
N HIS A 280 -17.08 8.90 11.02
CA HIS A 280 -15.96 9.84 11.14
C HIS A 280 -15.18 9.77 12.47
N ALA A 281 -14.93 8.57 13.00
CA ALA A 281 -14.40 8.36 14.35
C ALA A 281 -13.28 7.30 14.41
N HIS A 282 -12.44 7.43 15.43
CA HIS A 282 -11.51 6.38 15.85
C HIS A 282 -12.24 5.34 16.71
N HIS A 283 -11.84 4.08 16.60
CA HIS A 283 -12.43 2.96 17.32
C HIS A 283 -11.32 2.13 17.95
N VAL A 284 -10.66 2.71 18.96
CA VAL A 284 -9.61 2.02 19.69
C VAL A 284 -10.22 0.90 20.53
N ARG A 285 -9.72 -0.33 20.39
CA ARG A 285 -10.22 -1.54 21.08
C ARG A 285 -9.06 -2.45 21.46
N GLY A 286 -9.07 -2.96 22.69
CA GLY A 286 -8.17 -4.04 23.10
C GLY A 286 -8.54 -5.36 22.41
N LEU A 287 -7.54 -6.15 22.03
CA LEU A 287 -7.70 -7.44 21.34
C LEU A 287 -7.63 -8.62 22.32
N LYS A 288 -8.25 -9.73 21.91
CA LYS A 288 -8.21 -11.04 22.56
C LYS A 288 -6.88 -11.77 22.27
N GLU A 289 -6.71 -12.94 22.88
CA GLU A 289 -5.57 -13.85 22.63
C GLU A 289 -4.20 -13.20 22.85
N LYS A 290 -4.07 -12.42 23.94
CA LYS A 290 -2.80 -11.81 24.36
C LYS A 290 -1.72 -12.89 24.55
N GLY A 291 -0.51 -12.62 24.07
CA GLY A 291 0.61 -13.57 24.15
C GLY A 291 0.63 -14.64 23.05
N LYS A 292 -0.34 -14.66 22.13
CA LYS A 292 -0.27 -15.46 20.91
C LYS A 292 0.31 -14.64 19.75
N ARG A 293 1.14 -15.30 18.94
CA ARG A 293 1.74 -14.74 17.72
C ARG A 293 0.76 -14.78 16.56
N TRP A 294 0.74 -13.72 15.77
CA TRP A 294 -0.09 -13.57 14.58
C TRP A 294 0.78 -13.17 13.38
N THR A 295 0.42 -13.67 12.21
CA THR A 295 1.11 -13.33 10.94
C THR A 295 0.20 -12.65 9.95
N HIS A 296 -1.10 -12.94 10.03
CA HIS A 296 -2.13 -12.39 9.18
C HIS A 296 -3.34 -12.03 10.03
N VAL A 297 -4.09 -11.06 9.56
CA VAL A 297 -5.41 -10.70 10.07
C VAL A 297 -6.45 -10.76 8.96
N TYR A 298 -7.67 -11.07 9.36
CA TYR A 298 -8.87 -10.98 8.55
C TYR A 298 -9.80 -9.96 9.21
N LEU A 299 -9.97 -8.84 8.53
CA LEU A 299 -10.90 -7.77 8.88
C LEU A 299 -12.22 -8.01 8.16
N ARG A 300 -13.33 -7.86 8.87
CA ARG A 300 -14.68 -7.99 8.30
C ARG A 300 -15.55 -6.81 8.71
N ILE A 301 -16.31 -6.29 7.77
CA ILE A 301 -17.26 -5.20 7.95
C ILE A 301 -18.68 -5.69 7.63
N TYR A 302 -19.68 -5.09 8.25
CA TYR A 302 -21.07 -5.51 8.09
C TYR A 302 -22.02 -4.31 7.92
N PRO A 303 -22.97 -4.35 6.98
CA PRO A 303 -23.05 -5.29 5.85
C PRO A 303 -22.00 -4.99 4.77
N ASP A 304 -21.67 -3.71 4.60
CA ASP A 304 -20.80 -3.13 3.58
C ASP A 304 -20.35 -1.75 4.09
N GLY A 305 -19.56 -1.01 3.30
CA GLY A 305 -19.24 0.38 3.57
C GLY A 305 -17.76 0.68 3.43
N GLY A 306 -17.29 1.74 4.09
CA GLY A 306 -15.91 2.19 4.00
C GLY A 306 -15.22 2.47 5.32
N LEU A 307 -13.92 2.21 5.32
CA LEU A 307 -12.98 2.41 6.43
C LEU A 307 -11.79 3.23 5.94
N LYS A 308 -11.28 4.10 6.80
CA LYS A 308 -10.12 4.95 6.49
C LYS A 308 -8.80 4.23 6.77
N ARG A 309 -8.59 3.72 7.98
CA ARG A 309 -7.36 3.01 8.37
C ARG A 309 -7.68 1.83 9.28
N LEU A 310 -6.82 0.81 9.20
CA LEU A 310 -6.68 -0.24 10.18
C LEU A 310 -5.30 -0.10 10.83
N ARG A 311 -5.26 0.07 12.15
CA ARG A 311 -4.03 0.03 12.94
C ARG A 311 -4.08 -1.19 13.85
N LEU A 312 -2.99 -1.94 13.90
CA LEU A 312 -2.85 -3.13 14.75
C LEU A 312 -1.58 -3.00 15.58
N PHE A 313 -1.74 -2.48 16.78
CA PHE A 313 -0.64 -2.23 17.68
C PHE A 313 -0.30 -3.48 18.49
N GLY A 314 1.00 -3.74 18.53
CA GLY A 314 1.59 -4.92 19.14
C GLY A 314 3.10 -4.88 19.01
N ARG A 315 3.76 -5.97 19.34
CA ARG A 315 5.23 -6.05 19.36
C ARG A 315 5.73 -7.18 18.47
N THR A 316 6.96 -7.06 17.97
CA THR A 316 7.55 -7.95 16.97
C THR A 316 7.90 -9.33 17.55
N SER A 317 7.88 -10.37 16.72
CA SER A 317 8.28 -11.72 17.14
C SER A 317 9.77 -12.01 16.94
N ASP A 318 10.65 -11.04 17.15
CA ASP A 318 12.10 -11.18 16.89
C ASP A 318 12.86 -12.00 17.97
N GLY A 319 12.15 -12.43 19.02
CA GLY A 319 12.70 -13.23 20.12
C GLY A 319 13.40 -12.42 21.21
N SER A 320 13.36 -11.09 21.14
CA SER A 320 14.03 -10.20 22.12
C SER A 320 13.26 -9.97 23.42
N ILE A 321 11.98 -10.39 23.49
CA ILE A 321 11.09 -10.17 24.64
C ILE A 321 10.46 -11.49 25.09
N ASP A 322 10.47 -11.75 26.39
CA ASP A 322 9.61 -12.76 27.00
C ASP A 322 8.19 -12.21 27.19
N TYR A 323 7.31 -12.53 26.26
CA TYR A 323 5.90 -12.11 26.29
C TYR A 323 5.09 -12.68 27.46
N ALA A 324 5.50 -13.81 28.04
CA ALA A 324 4.82 -14.36 29.22
C ALA A 324 5.13 -13.55 30.49
N SER A 325 6.24 -12.79 30.49
CA SER A 325 6.63 -11.90 31.59
C SER A 325 6.01 -10.50 31.53
N LEU A 326 5.44 -10.10 30.38
CA LEU A 326 4.89 -8.74 30.21
C LEU A 326 3.55 -8.58 30.94
N THR A 327 3.43 -7.52 31.74
CA THR A 327 2.14 -7.07 32.24
C THR A 327 1.26 -6.66 31.06
N PRO A 328 0.04 -7.22 30.90
CA PRO A 328 -0.86 -6.81 29.83
C PRO A 328 -1.18 -5.31 29.95
N MET A 329 -0.95 -4.55 28.88
CA MET A 329 -1.27 -3.11 28.91
C MET A 329 -2.75 -2.88 29.24
N GLU A 330 -3.00 -1.81 29.99
CA GLU A 330 -4.35 -1.31 30.23
C GLU A 330 -5.01 -0.96 28.89
N LYS A 331 -6.33 -1.13 28.83
CA LYS A 331 -7.11 -0.84 27.62
C LYS A 331 -7.02 0.67 27.36
N PRO A 332 -6.67 1.13 26.14
CA PRO A 332 -6.76 2.54 25.79
C PRO A 332 -8.17 3.08 26.09
N VAL A 333 -8.23 4.25 26.73
CA VAL A 333 -9.46 4.92 27.19
C VAL A 333 -10.08 5.71 26.05
#